data_AF-A0A4Z0YM73-F1
#
_entry.id   AF-A0A4Z0YM73-F1
#
_cell.length_a   1.000
_cell.length_b   1.000
_cell.length_c   1.000
_cell.angle_alpha   90.00
_cell.angle_beta   90.00
_cell.angle_gamma   90.00
#
_symmetry.space_group_name_H-M   'P 1'
#
loop_
_entity.id
_entity.type
_entity.pdbx_description
1 polymer ?
#
loop_
_entity_poly.entity_id
_entity_poly.type
_entity_poly.pdbx_seq_one_letter_code
_entity_poly.pdbx_strand_id
1 'polypeptide(L)'
;MSGLRGAPIPPRQLYFAYGSNLWMEQMAARCPNSYYTGRALLPDYRWQINERGYANIVPASGFTVHGLVYELGAGDEARLDRSEGVSSGAYSKAYLPVILHMASASLQMPTQSLVEDGGPERVIATARQQMTHVRKHEPCLWPGVLVYVSYDFVLYGQPREEYIDRMNSGIRDAIAMGIPEEFFENMIHASIPKRPVVRHVNHQRSPRSRATQTTSSPKIRRSQSVSYQRASPELEDERDIRIYGYQRPRGRSRVDSRYYR
;
A
#
# COMPACT_ATOMS: atom_id res chain seq x y z
N MET A 1 20.80 -8.62 -45.04
CA MET A 1 19.54 -8.48 -44.28
C MET A 1 19.67 -9.27 -42.98
N SER A 2 20.18 -8.66 -41.90
CA SER A 2 20.29 -9.30 -40.59
C SER A 2 19.09 -8.88 -39.74
N GLY A 3 18.15 -9.80 -39.52
CA GLY A 3 17.01 -9.58 -38.65
C GLY A 3 17.47 -9.35 -37.21
N LEU A 4 17.05 -8.23 -36.64
CA LEU A 4 17.09 -7.98 -35.19
C LEU A 4 16.18 -9.00 -34.51
N ARG A 5 16.75 -10.07 -33.96
CA ARG A 5 16.05 -10.89 -32.96
C ARG A 5 15.81 -9.97 -31.76
N GLY A 6 14.55 -9.68 -31.47
CA GLY A 6 14.17 -8.92 -30.28
C GLY A 6 14.79 -9.59 -29.04
N ALA A 7 15.49 -8.81 -28.24
CA ALA A 7 16.01 -9.29 -26.97
C ALA A 7 14.85 -9.88 -26.14
N PRO A 8 15.05 -10.99 -25.42
CA PRO A 8 14.00 -11.55 -24.57
C PRO A 8 13.52 -10.48 -23.58
N ILE A 9 12.20 -10.26 -23.54
CA ILE A 9 11.59 -9.35 -22.58
C ILE A 9 11.95 -9.90 -21.19
N PRO A 10 12.58 -9.09 -20.31
CA PRO A 10 12.95 -9.56 -18.98
C PRO A 10 11.69 -10.02 -18.23
N PRO A 11 11.79 -11.11 -17.43
CA PRO A 11 10.65 -11.63 -16.69
C PRO A 11 10.10 -10.54 -15.76
N ARG A 12 8.77 -10.39 -15.75
CA ARG A 12 8.06 -9.48 -14.85
C ARG A 12 7.41 -10.28 -13.73
N GLN A 13 7.58 -9.81 -12.50
CA GLN A 13 7.02 -10.43 -11.31
C GLN A 13 5.75 -9.69 -10.91
N LEU A 14 4.65 -10.41 -10.67
CA LEU A 14 3.49 -9.79 -10.03
C LEU A 14 3.78 -9.55 -8.56
N TYR A 15 3.39 -8.36 -8.09
CA TYR A 15 3.50 -7.92 -6.71
C TYR A 15 2.11 -7.51 -6.20
N PHE A 16 1.71 -8.05 -5.04
CA PHE A 16 0.47 -7.75 -4.37
C PHE A 16 0.69 -6.77 -3.21
N ALA A 17 0.10 -5.58 -3.33
CA ALA A 17 0.14 -4.53 -2.34
C ALA A 17 -1.12 -4.54 -1.46
N TYR A 18 -0.92 -4.56 -0.14
CA TYR A 18 -2.00 -4.48 0.86
C TYR A 18 -1.80 -3.38 1.92
N GLY A 19 -0.67 -2.66 1.84
CA GLY A 19 -0.31 -1.56 2.73
C GLY A 19 -0.23 -0.23 2.00
N SER A 20 0.66 0.67 2.42
CA SER A 20 0.76 2.02 1.81
C SER A 20 1.06 2.03 0.30
N ASN A 21 1.56 0.93 -0.29
CA ASN A 21 1.72 0.80 -1.74
C ASN A 21 0.39 0.63 -2.50
N LEU A 22 -0.76 0.62 -1.79
CA LEU A 22 -2.07 0.85 -2.40
C LEU A 22 -2.19 2.26 -2.98
N TRP A 23 -1.40 3.22 -2.47
CA TRP A 23 -1.34 4.58 -2.96
C TRP A 23 -0.53 4.65 -4.26
N MET A 24 -1.18 5.00 -5.37
CA MET A 24 -0.59 4.93 -6.71
C MET A 24 0.58 5.89 -6.89
N GLU A 25 0.51 7.12 -6.35
CA GLU A 25 1.62 8.08 -6.38
C GLU A 25 2.85 7.51 -5.64
N GLN A 26 2.64 6.86 -4.50
CA GLN A 26 3.74 6.21 -3.78
C GLN A 26 4.32 5.06 -4.59
N MET A 27 3.46 4.24 -5.19
CA MET A 27 3.89 3.10 -5.99
C MET A 27 4.70 3.54 -7.21
N ALA A 28 4.23 4.56 -7.94
CA ALA A 28 4.93 5.14 -9.08
C ALA A 28 6.29 5.75 -8.67
N ALA A 29 6.36 6.46 -7.54
CA ALA A 29 7.62 7.02 -7.05
C ALA A 29 8.65 5.93 -6.65
N ARG A 30 8.17 4.86 -5.99
CA ARG A 30 9.01 3.72 -5.58
C ARG A 30 9.43 2.87 -6.77
N CYS A 31 8.54 2.65 -7.72
CA CYS A 31 8.69 1.77 -8.88
C CYS A 31 8.25 2.49 -10.17
N PRO A 32 9.10 3.34 -10.77
CA PRO A 32 8.70 4.17 -11.92
C PRO A 32 8.28 3.40 -13.17
N ASN A 33 8.69 2.13 -13.30
CA ASN A 33 8.35 1.27 -14.43
C ASN A 33 7.32 0.19 -14.05
N SER A 34 6.67 0.35 -12.89
CA SER A 34 5.59 -0.52 -12.47
C SER A 34 4.39 -0.35 -13.39
N TYR A 35 3.67 -1.45 -13.57
CA TYR A 35 2.50 -1.50 -14.45
C TYR A 35 1.34 -2.06 -13.64
N TYR A 36 0.23 -1.33 -13.57
CA TYR A 36 -0.94 -1.78 -12.84
C TYR A 36 -1.69 -2.85 -13.65
N THR A 37 -2.00 -3.97 -13.01
CA THR A 37 -2.59 -5.15 -13.66
C THR A 37 -4.03 -5.42 -13.21
N GLY A 38 -4.32 -5.20 -11.93
CA GLY A 38 -5.65 -5.47 -11.38
C GLY A 38 -5.70 -5.46 -9.86
N ARG A 39 -6.76 -6.04 -9.31
CA ARG A 39 -6.93 -6.25 -7.87
C ARG A 39 -6.94 -7.74 -7.57
N ALA A 40 -6.60 -8.13 -6.37
CA ALA A 40 -6.63 -9.53 -5.97
C ALA A 40 -7.11 -9.74 -4.54
N LEU A 41 -7.45 -11.00 -4.25
CA LEU A 41 -7.79 -11.50 -2.93
C LEU A 41 -6.69 -12.45 -2.47
N LEU A 42 -6.21 -12.27 -1.25
CA LEU A 42 -5.30 -13.18 -0.58
C LEU A 42 -6.07 -13.92 0.53
N PRO A 43 -6.49 -15.17 0.29
CA PRO A 43 -7.27 -15.95 1.25
C PRO A 43 -6.40 -16.47 2.41
N ASP A 44 -7.02 -16.74 3.55
CA ASP A 44 -6.42 -17.29 4.77
C ASP A 44 -5.35 -16.40 5.42
N TYR A 45 -5.47 -15.08 5.20
CA TYR A 45 -4.70 -14.06 5.88
C TYR A 45 -5.64 -12.98 6.44
N ARG A 46 -5.23 -12.37 7.56
CA ARG A 46 -5.83 -11.14 8.08
C ARG A 46 -4.83 -10.00 8.02
N TRP A 47 -5.34 -8.81 7.75
CA TRP A 47 -4.57 -7.56 7.80
C TRP A 47 -4.47 -7.07 9.25
N GLN A 48 -3.34 -6.45 9.61
CA GLN A 48 -3.17 -5.76 10.88
C GLN A 48 -2.14 -4.64 10.78
N ILE A 49 -2.08 -3.77 11.79
CA ILE A 49 -0.89 -2.96 12.07
C ILE A 49 0.02 -3.73 13.02
N ASN A 50 1.29 -3.86 12.66
CA ASN A 50 2.28 -4.52 13.52
C ASN A 50 2.81 -3.57 14.62
N GLU A 51 3.60 -4.12 15.54
CA GLU A 51 4.22 -3.38 16.66
C GLU A 51 5.18 -2.27 16.22
N ARG A 52 5.57 -2.22 14.93
CA ARG A 52 6.37 -1.12 14.36
C ARG A 52 5.51 0.03 13.82
N GLY A 53 4.20 -0.15 13.80
CA GLY A 53 3.20 0.82 13.33
C GLY A 53 2.98 0.83 11.82
N TYR A 54 3.26 -0.30 11.13
CA TYR A 54 3.07 -0.47 9.69
C TYR A 54 2.17 -1.68 9.38
N ALA A 55 1.58 -1.70 8.18
CA ALA A 55 0.67 -2.79 7.79
C ALA A 55 1.41 -4.12 7.64
N ASN A 56 0.85 -5.18 8.20
CA ASN A 56 1.31 -6.54 7.98
C ASN A 56 0.10 -7.45 7.69
N ILE A 57 0.39 -8.64 7.17
CA ILE A 57 -0.57 -9.73 7.10
C ILE A 57 -0.08 -10.89 7.96
N VAL A 58 -1.01 -11.56 8.63
CA VAL A 58 -0.71 -12.78 9.39
C VAL A 58 -1.68 -13.89 8.98
N PRO A 59 -1.24 -15.15 8.96
CA PRO A 59 -2.13 -16.28 8.65
C PRO A 59 -3.36 -16.28 9.57
N ALA A 60 -4.54 -16.40 8.98
CA ALA A 60 -5.81 -16.45 9.69
C ALA A 60 -6.87 -17.09 8.77
N SER A 61 -7.22 -18.35 9.05
CA SER A 61 -8.14 -19.10 8.20
C SER A 61 -9.53 -18.44 8.17
N GLY A 62 -10.15 -18.41 6.99
CA GLY A 62 -11.46 -17.78 6.79
C GLY A 62 -11.44 -16.24 6.66
N PHE A 63 -10.28 -15.60 6.81
CA PHE A 63 -10.09 -14.19 6.50
C PHE A 63 -9.58 -14.02 5.06
N THR A 64 -9.76 -12.83 4.50
CA THR A 64 -9.28 -12.50 3.16
C THR A 64 -8.80 -11.05 3.13
N VAL A 65 -7.61 -10.84 2.57
CA VAL A 65 -7.04 -9.50 2.38
C VAL A 65 -7.21 -9.08 0.92
N HIS A 66 -7.77 -7.90 0.70
CA HIS A 66 -7.83 -7.30 -0.62
C HIS A 66 -6.59 -6.44 -0.87
N GLY A 67 -6.15 -6.40 -2.13
CA GLY A 67 -5.01 -5.59 -2.53
C GLY A 67 -4.95 -5.31 -4.02
N LEU A 68 -4.05 -4.42 -4.39
CA LEU A 68 -3.76 -4.07 -5.78
C LEU A 68 -2.55 -4.87 -6.28
N VAL A 69 -2.53 -5.18 -7.58
CA VAL A 69 -1.50 -6.00 -8.20
C VAL A 69 -0.80 -5.23 -9.31
N TYR A 70 0.53 -5.29 -9.27
CA TYR A 70 1.42 -4.62 -10.19
C TYR A 70 2.41 -5.61 -10.81
N GLU A 71 2.79 -5.39 -12.06
CA GLU A 71 3.96 -6.03 -12.67
C GLU A 71 5.22 -5.21 -12.38
N LEU A 72 6.24 -5.88 -11.89
CA LEU A 72 7.56 -5.29 -11.59
C LEU A 72 8.64 -5.90 -12.47
N GLY A 73 9.50 -5.04 -13.01
CA GLY A 73 10.81 -5.47 -13.50
C GLY A 73 11.83 -5.54 -12.36
N ALA A 74 12.94 -6.24 -12.58
CA ALA A 74 13.97 -6.46 -11.57
C ALA A 74 14.50 -5.17 -10.91
N GLY A 75 14.61 -4.07 -11.66
CA GLY A 75 15.06 -2.79 -11.12
C GLY A 75 14.08 -2.17 -10.12
N ASP A 76 12.78 -2.31 -10.36
CA ASP A 76 11.74 -1.81 -9.47
C ASP A 76 11.55 -2.72 -8.26
N GLU A 77 11.64 -4.05 -8.46
CA GLU A 77 11.67 -5.00 -7.34
C GLU A 77 12.83 -4.67 -6.38
N ALA A 78 14.04 -4.41 -6.89
CA ALA A 78 15.18 -4.03 -6.05
C ALA A 78 15.00 -2.68 -5.32
N ARG A 79 14.26 -1.73 -5.91
CA ARG A 79 13.89 -0.46 -5.24
C ARG A 79 12.88 -0.71 -4.12
N LEU A 80 11.95 -1.62 -4.36
CA LEU A 80 10.94 -2.02 -3.38
C LEU A 80 11.58 -2.80 -2.22
N ASP A 81 12.49 -3.74 -2.48
CA ASP A 81 13.27 -4.47 -1.47
C ASP A 81 13.94 -3.51 -0.45
N ARG A 82 14.45 -2.36 -0.92
CA ARG A 82 15.02 -1.31 -0.04
C ARG A 82 13.95 -0.57 0.75
N SER A 83 12.84 -0.24 0.10
CA SER A 83 11.72 0.49 0.71
C SER A 83 11.01 -0.33 1.79
N GLU A 84 10.92 -1.64 1.59
CA GLU A 84 10.32 -2.60 2.54
C GLU A 84 11.33 -3.06 3.60
N GLY A 85 12.60 -2.65 3.50
CA GLY A 85 13.64 -2.97 4.49
C GLY A 85 13.98 -4.46 4.55
N VAL A 86 14.07 -5.12 3.39
CA VAL A 86 14.40 -6.56 3.31
C VAL A 86 15.75 -6.86 3.93
N SER A 87 16.76 -6.04 3.64
CA SER A 87 18.11 -6.19 4.19
C SER A 87 18.21 -5.97 5.71
N SER A 88 17.26 -5.22 6.29
CA SER A 88 17.18 -4.95 7.73
C SER A 88 16.20 -5.87 8.46
N GLY A 89 15.58 -6.83 7.77
CA GLY A 89 14.63 -7.78 8.35
C GLY A 89 13.25 -7.18 8.68
N ALA A 90 12.93 -5.98 8.19
CA ALA A 90 11.63 -5.36 8.42
C ALA A 90 10.49 -6.20 7.80
N TYR A 91 10.69 -6.65 6.56
CA TYR A 91 9.85 -7.57 5.82
C TYR A 91 10.70 -8.59 5.08
N SER A 92 10.12 -9.75 4.77
CA SER A 92 10.68 -10.78 3.90
C SER A 92 9.83 -10.93 2.64
N LYS A 93 10.46 -11.34 1.53
CA LYS A 93 9.72 -11.74 0.33
C LYS A 93 9.05 -13.09 0.53
N ALA A 94 7.77 -13.15 0.23
CA ALA A 94 6.98 -14.37 0.12
C ALA A 94 6.34 -14.41 -1.27
N TYR A 95 6.03 -15.63 -1.75
CA TYR A 95 5.33 -15.83 -3.01
C TYR A 95 4.07 -16.62 -2.69
N LEU A 96 2.94 -15.91 -2.65
CA LEU A 96 1.68 -16.44 -2.14
C LEU A 96 0.67 -16.58 -3.29
N PRO A 97 -0.25 -17.56 -3.19
CA PRO A 97 -1.36 -17.67 -4.11
C PRO A 97 -2.37 -16.54 -3.87
N VAL A 98 -2.82 -15.89 -4.94
CA VAL A 98 -3.89 -14.89 -4.90
C VAL A 98 -4.96 -15.20 -5.93
N ILE A 99 -6.20 -14.79 -5.66
CA ILE A 99 -7.28 -14.79 -6.65
C ILE A 99 -7.24 -13.44 -7.37
N LEU A 100 -6.70 -13.44 -8.59
CA LEU A 100 -6.48 -12.25 -9.38
C LEU A 100 -7.72 -11.89 -10.20
N HIS A 101 -8.21 -10.67 -10.01
CA HIS A 101 -9.21 -10.04 -10.85
C HIS A 101 -8.51 -9.04 -11.77
N MET A 102 -8.27 -9.44 -13.01
CA MET A 102 -7.66 -8.57 -14.03
C MET A 102 -8.52 -7.33 -14.24
N ALA A 103 -7.87 -6.16 -14.31
CA ALA A 103 -8.56 -4.93 -14.69
C ALA A 103 -8.93 -4.98 -16.18
N SER A 104 -9.85 -4.10 -16.62
CA SER A 104 -10.10 -3.93 -18.05
C SER A 104 -8.82 -3.47 -18.76
N ALA A 105 -8.67 -3.81 -20.05
CA ALA A 105 -7.49 -3.43 -20.83
C ALA A 105 -7.21 -1.92 -20.82
N SER A 106 -8.25 -1.08 -20.69
CA SER A 106 -8.15 0.38 -20.57
C SER A 106 -7.54 0.88 -19.26
N LEU A 107 -7.54 0.05 -18.21
CA LEU A 107 -6.98 0.39 -16.90
C LEU A 107 -5.64 -0.31 -16.65
N GLN A 108 -5.30 -1.32 -17.46
CA GLN A 108 -3.98 -1.94 -17.45
C GLN A 108 -2.99 -1.00 -18.13
N MET A 109 -2.14 -0.34 -17.35
CA MET A 109 -1.24 0.70 -17.85
C MET A 109 -0.05 0.93 -16.90
N PRO A 110 1.02 1.62 -17.36
CA PRO A 110 2.08 2.05 -16.47
C PRO A 110 1.52 2.88 -15.32
N THR A 111 1.90 2.54 -14.08
CA THR A 111 1.38 3.21 -12.88
C THR A 111 1.74 4.70 -12.88
N GLN A 112 2.90 5.05 -13.43
CA GLN A 112 3.32 6.44 -13.63
C GLN A 112 2.34 7.21 -14.53
N SER A 113 1.90 6.62 -15.65
CA SER A 113 0.95 7.27 -16.56
C SER A 113 -0.42 7.47 -15.90
N LEU A 114 -0.89 6.48 -15.11
CA LEU A 114 -2.14 6.61 -14.35
C LEU A 114 -2.12 7.81 -13.39
N VAL A 115 -0.98 8.03 -12.72
CA VAL A 115 -0.77 9.15 -11.81
C VAL A 115 -0.68 10.48 -12.58
N GLU A 116 0.08 10.53 -13.68
CA GLU A 116 0.21 11.71 -14.54
C GLU A 116 -1.13 12.15 -15.15
N ASP A 117 -2.01 11.20 -15.42
CA ASP A 117 -3.38 11.43 -15.89
C ASP A 117 -4.35 11.85 -14.76
N GLY A 118 -3.82 12.24 -13.60
CA GLY A 118 -4.61 12.78 -12.48
C GLY A 118 -5.19 11.72 -11.55
N GLY A 119 -4.65 10.50 -11.59
CA GLY A 119 -4.94 9.43 -10.63
C GLY A 119 -6.12 8.52 -11.01
N PRO A 120 -6.37 7.48 -10.20
CA PRO A 120 -7.37 6.43 -10.45
C PRO A 120 -8.76 6.95 -10.81
N GLU A 121 -9.28 7.90 -10.04
CA GLU A 121 -10.64 8.41 -10.21
C GLU A 121 -10.86 9.02 -11.59
N ARG A 122 -9.90 9.83 -12.05
CA ARG A 122 -9.98 10.51 -13.34
C ARG A 122 -9.85 9.52 -14.50
N VAL A 123 -8.86 8.62 -14.43
CA VAL A 123 -8.64 7.59 -15.46
C VAL A 123 -9.87 6.69 -15.61
N ILE A 124 -10.48 6.26 -14.49
CA ILE A 124 -11.68 5.43 -14.51
C ILE A 124 -12.89 6.19 -15.05
N ALA A 125 -13.07 7.46 -14.69
CA ALA A 125 -14.14 8.29 -15.22
C ALA A 125 -14.05 8.40 -16.75
N THR A 126 -12.85 8.61 -17.30
CA THR A 126 -12.60 8.63 -18.74
C THR A 126 -12.84 7.26 -19.38
N ALA A 127 -12.32 6.18 -18.79
CA ALA A 127 -12.49 4.83 -19.32
C ALA A 127 -13.97 4.41 -19.40
N ARG A 128 -14.79 4.77 -18.40
CA ARG A 128 -16.24 4.49 -18.40
C ARG A 128 -16.99 5.19 -19.53
N GLN A 129 -16.57 6.39 -19.92
CA GLN A 129 -17.19 7.12 -21.04
C GLN A 129 -16.90 6.47 -22.40
N GLN A 130 -15.80 5.73 -22.51
CA GLN A 130 -15.35 5.09 -23.75
C GLN A 130 -15.76 3.61 -23.85
N MET A 131 -16.28 3.02 -22.77
CA MET A 131 -16.57 1.59 -22.70
C MET A 131 -17.98 1.25 -23.22
N THR A 132 -18.06 0.63 -24.39
CA THR A 132 -19.30 0.07 -24.96
C THR A 132 -19.55 -1.38 -24.53
N HIS A 133 -18.49 -2.13 -24.20
CA HIS A 133 -18.56 -3.47 -23.61
C HIS A 133 -17.38 -3.75 -22.67
N VAL A 134 -17.67 -4.15 -21.43
CA VAL A 134 -16.66 -4.62 -20.48
C VAL A 134 -16.60 -6.14 -20.56
N ARG A 135 -15.54 -6.70 -21.15
CA ARG A 135 -15.23 -8.12 -20.97
C ARG A 135 -14.80 -8.31 -19.51
N LYS A 136 -15.64 -8.97 -18.72
CA LYS A 136 -15.26 -9.42 -17.39
C LYS A 136 -14.36 -10.64 -17.57
N HIS A 137 -13.10 -10.51 -17.18
CA HIS A 137 -12.24 -11.67 -17.02
C HIS A 137 -12.69 -12.44 -15.78
N GLU A 138 -12.82 -13.76 -15.90
CA GLU A 138 -13.05 -14.60 -14.73
C GLU A 138 -11.84 -14.49 -13.79
N PRO A 139 -12.07 -14.39 -12.47
CA PRO A 139 -10.99 -14.37 -11.51
C PRO A 139 -10.19 -15.67 -11.60
N CYS A 140 -8.87 -15.59 -11.57
CA CYS A 140 -8.00 -16.76 -11.68
C CYS A 140 -7.06 -16.89 -10.49
N LEU A 141 -6.80 -18.14 -10.07
CA LEU A 141 -5.80 -18.42 -9.05
C LEU A 141 -4.40 -18.24 -9.65
N TRP A 142 -3.61 -17.36 -9.05
CA TRP A 142 -2.21 -17.12 -9.43
C TRP A 142 -1.30 -17.57 -8.29
N PRO A 143 -0.49 -18.64 -8.47
CA PRO A 143 0.14 -19.35 -7.35
C PRO A 143 1.39 -18.68 -6.76
N GLY A 144 1.99 -17.70 -7.44
CA GLY A 144 3.32 -17.18 -7.10
C GLY A 144 3.43 -15.66 -7.22
N VAL A 145 2.58 -14.93 -6.50
CA VAL A 145 2.63 -13.45 -6.48
C VAL A 145 3.51 -12.99 -5.32
N LEU A 146 4.43 -12.06 -5.61
CA LEU A 146 5.32 -11.47 -4.63
C LEU A 146 4.50 -10.68 -3.59
N VAL A 147 4.77 -10.94 -2.33
CA VAL A 147 4.21 -10.24 -1.17
C VAL A 147 5.34 -9.98 -0.19
N TYR A 148 5.40 -8.78 0.38
CA TYR A 148 6.31 -8.51 1.49
C TYR A 148 5.57 -8.79 2.79
N VAL A 149 6.06 -9.71 3.61
CA VAL A 149 5.43 -10.12 4.88
C VAL A 149 6.44 -10.02 6.00
N SER A 150 6.05 -9.47 7.14
CA SER A 150 6.89 -9.48 8.32
C SER A 150 6.58 -10.71 9.17
N TYR A 151 7.57 -11.57 9.37
CA TYR A 151 7.47 -12.75 10.25
C TYR A 151 8.01 -12.49 11.65
N ASP A 152 8.85 -11.47 11.81
CA ASP A 152 9.43 -11.07 13.09
C ASP A 152 8.58 -10.02 13.82
N PHE A 153 7.75 -9.25 13.09
CA PHE A 153 6.85 -8.23 13.64
C PHE A 153 5.38 -8.58 13.36
N VAL A 154 4.84 -9.47 14.21
CA VAL A 154 3.52 -10.08 14.07
C VAL A 154 2.55 -9.71 15.20
N LEU A 155 3.00 -8.93 16.18
CA LEU A 155 2.14 -8.46 17.26
C LEU A 155 1.34 -7.25 16.80
N TYR A 156 0.13 -7.08 17.32
CA TYR A 156 -0.66 -5.89 17.04
C TYR A 156 0.02 -4.64 17.60
N GLY A 157 -0.02 -3.53 16.86
CA GLY A 157 0.51 -2.25 17.28
C GLY A 157 -0.36 -1.07 16.85
N GLN A 158 0.02 0.13 17.31
CA GLN A 158 -0.62 1.38 16.91
C GLN A 158 0.05 1.92 15.64
N PRO A 159 -0.73 2.44 14.67
CA PRO A 159 -0.15 3.00 13.46
C PRO A 159 0.66 4.26 13.78
N ARG A 160 1.64 4.54 12.93
CA ARG A 160 2.31 5.84 12.96
C ARG A 160 1.45 6.91 12.31
N GLU A 161 1.53 8.13 12.83
CA GLU A 161 0.77 9.28 12.34
C GLU A 161 0.98 9.53 10.84
N GLU A 162 2.23 9.49 10.36
CA GLU A 162 2.54 9.66 8.94
C GLU A 162 2.11 8.45 8.09
N TYR A 163 1.95 7.29 8.71
CA TYR A 163 1.48 6.10 8.03
C TYR A 163 -0.03 6.13 7.78
N ILE A 164 -0.79 6.71 8.71
CA ILE A 164 -2.24 6.90 8.58
C ILE A 164 -2.57 7.70 7.32
N ASP A 165 -1.84 8.77 7.04
CA ASP A 165 -2.09 9.60 5.84
C ASP A 165 -1.86 8.82 4.54
N ARG A 166 -0.75 8.07 4.48
CA ARG A 166 -0.41 7.26 3.31
C ARG A 166 -1.40 6.13 3.09
N MET A 167 -1.82 5.47 4.17
CA MET A 167 -2.87 4.46 4.10
C MET A 167 -4.20 5.07 3.63
N ASN A 168 -4.64 6.20 4.19
CA ASN A 168 -5.88 6.84 3.75
C ASN A 168 -5.85 7.25 2.27
N SER A 169 -4.70 7.70 1.74
CA SER A 169 -4.54 7.92 0.30
C SER A 169 -4.63 6.62 -0.50
N GLY A 170 -3.96 5.56 -0.06
CA GLY A 170 -4.05 4.26 -0.71
C GLY A 170 -5.44 3.62 -0.67
N ILE A 171 -6.20 3.83 0.42
CA ILE A 171 -7.59 3.35 0.53
C ILE A 171 -8.48 4.01 -0.52
N ARG A 172 -8.36 5.33 -0.73
CA ARG A 172 -9.13 6.04 -1.77
C ARG A 172 -8.83 5.47 -3.16
N ASP A 173 -7.55 5.30 -3.48
CA ASP A 173 -7.13 4.73 -4.76
C ASP A 173 -7.64 3.30 -4.94
N ALA A 174 -7.49 2.46 -3.92
CA ALA A 174 -7.94 1.08 -3.94
C ALA A 174 -9.45 0.96 -4.16
N ILE A 175 -10.25 1.80 -3.49
CA ILE A 175 -11.70 1.89 -3.69
C ILE A 175 -12.02 2.30 -5.12
N ALA A 176 -11.35 3.35 -5.63
CA ALA A 176 -11.52 3.77 -7.01
C ALA A 176 -11.24 2.63 -8.00
N MET A 177 -10.16 1.87 -7.77
CA MET A 177 -9.78 0.68 -8.56
C MET A 177 -10.69 -0.55 -8.34
N GLY A 178 -11.73 -0.43 -7.52
CA GLY A 178 -12.80 -1.43 -7.38
C GLY A 178 -12.60 -2.44 -6.26
N ILE A 179 -11.74 -2.16 -5.27
CA ILE A 179 -11.78 -2.87 -3.99
C ILE A 179 -13.01 -2.39 -3.21
N PRO A 180 -13.85 -3.28 -2.65
CA PRO A 180 -15.03 -2.88 -1.89
C PRO A 180 -14.69 -1.98 -0.70
N GLU A 181 -15.41 -0.87 -0.52
CA GLU A 181 -15.23 0.03 0.63
C GLU A 181 -15.47 -0.69 1.96
N GLU A 182 -16.44 -1.62 1.99
CA GLU A 182 -16.74 -2.47 3.16
C GLU A 182 -15.54 -3.27 3.68
N PHE A 183 -14.60 -3.65 2.81
CA PHE A 183 -13.37 -4.31 3.25
C PHE A 183 -12.56 -3.38 4.15
N PHE A 184 -12.41 -2.11 3.76
CA PHE A 184 -11.63 -1.14 4.53
C PHE A 184 -12.33 -0.76 5.83
N GLU A 185 -13.65 -0.59 5.81
CA GLU A 185 -14.44 -0.32 7.02
C GLU A 185 -14.30 -1.42 8.07
N ASN A 186 -14.43 -2.67 7.64
CA ASN A 186 -14.46 -3.80 8.57
C ASN A 186 -13.06 -4.22 9.04
N MET A 187 -12.04 -4.13 8.19
CA MET A 187 -10.71 -4.70 8.47
C MET A 187 -9.64 -3.65 8.82
N ILE A 188 -9.78 -2.41 8.32
CA ILE A 188 -8.67 -1.45 8.32
C ILE A 188 -8.98 -0.20 9.14
N HIS A 189 -10.21 0.33 9.09
CA HIS A 189 -10.53 1.62 9.71
C HIS A 189 -10.53 1.60 11.24
N ALA A 190 -10.66 0.43 11.87
CA ALA A 190 -10.42 0.29 13.31
C ALA A 190 -8.99 0.71 13.71
N SER A 191 -8.00 0.41 12.87
CA SER A 191 -6.59 0.79 13.10
C SER A 191 -6.17 2.04 12.34
N ILE A 192 -6.81 2.38 11.21
CA ILE A 192 -6.48 3.57 10.39
C ILE A 192 -7.67 4.53 10.42
N PRO A 193 -7.69 5.50 11.36
CA PRO A 193 -8.79 6.44 11.44
C PRO A 193 -8.86 7.31 10.18
N LYS A 194 -10.08 7.51 9.68
CA LYS A 194 -10.34 8.44 8.57
C LYS A 194 -9.95 9.86 8.99
N ARG A 195 -9.19 10.55 8.15
CA ARG A 195 -8.87 11.97 8.34
C ARG A 195 -9.69 12.84 7.41
N PRO A 196 -10.14 14.03 7.84
CA PRO A 196 -10.72 15.01 6.93
C PRO A 196 -9.67 15.36 5.86
N VAL A 197 -10.09 15.43 4.59
CA VAL A 197 -9.20 15.87 3.52
C VAL A 197 -8.86 17.34 3.74
N VAL A 198 -7.67 17.62 4.29
CA VAL A 198 -7.17 18.99 4.42
C VAL A 198 -6.75 19.48 3.03
N ARG A 199 -7.63 20.24 2.37
CA ARG A 199 -7.25 20.96 1.14
C ARG A 199 -6.25 22.03 1.54
N HIS A 200 -4.98 21.85 1.19
CA HIS A 200 -4.01 22.93 1.28
C HIS A 200 -4.42 24.03 0.30
N VAL A 201 -5.05 25.09 0.82
CA VAL A 201 -5.23 26.34 0.08
C VAL A 201 -3.84 26.94 -0.09
N ASN A 202 -3.28 26.81 -1.29
CA ASN A 202 -2.10 27.58 -1.67
C ASN A 202 -2.46 29.06 -1.57
N HIS A 203 -2.04 29.73 -0.49
CA HIS A 203 -1.89 31.17 -0.50
C HIS A 203 -0.73 31.50 -1.44
N GLN A 204 -1.04 31.58 -2.73
CA GLN A 204 -0.22 32.29 -3.68
C GLN A 204 -0.02 33.70 -3.13
N ARG A 205 1.23 34.01 -2.78
CA ARG A 205 1.65 35.36 -2.39
C ARG A 205 1.40 36.29 -3.57
N SER A 206 0.37 37.12 -3.46
CA SER A 206 0.17 38.27 -4.36
C SER A 206 1.35 39.25 -4.24
N PRO A 207 1.71 39.99 -5.31
CA PRO A 207 2.84 40.90 -5.28
C PRO A 207 2.58 42.08 -4.33
N ARG A 208 3.56 42.39 -3.48
CA ARG A 208 3.56 43.55 -2.57
C ARG A 208 3.49 44.86 -3.35
N SER A 209 2.40 45.61 -3.20
CA SER A 209 2.37 47.05 -3.44
C SER A 209 2.93 47.79 -2.21
N ARG A 210 3.74 48.81 -2.49
CA ARG A 210 4.53 49.61 -1.55
C ARG A 210 3.66 50.77 -1.04
N ALA A 211 3.44 50.88 0.26
CA ALA A 211 2.97 52.09 0.91
C ALA A 211 3.44 52.13 2.38
N THR A 212 3.59 53.36 2.86
CA THR A 212 4.47 53.87 3.92
C THR A 212 4.00 53.68 5.37
N GLN A 213 5.01 53.75 6.26
CA GLN A 213 5.05 53.74 7.72
C GLN A 213 3.87 54.39 8.47
N THR A 214 3.50 53.81 9.63
CA THR A 214 3.51 54.51 10.94
C THR A 214 3.31 53.56 12.14
N THR A 215 4.24 53.66 13.08
CA THR A 215 4.19 53.48 14.55
C THR A 215 3.04 52.71 15.23
N SER A 216 3.42 51.69 16.02
CA SER A 216 3.27 51.62 17.50
C SER A 216 3.09 50.18 18.00
N SER A 217 3.94 49.77 18.95
CA SER A 217 3.88 48.47 19.63
C SER A 217 2.81 48.47 20.72
N PRO A 218 2.18 47.32 20.99
CA PRO A 218 2.02 46.91 22.39
C PRO A 218 2.43 45.47 22.68
N LYS A 219 3.01 45.31 23.87
CA LYS A 219 3.40 44.08 24.56
C LYS A 219 2.19 43.16 24.76
N ILE A 220 2.35 41.86 24.48
CA ILE A 220 1.41 40.82 24.93
C ILE A 220 2.10 39.90 25.93
N ARG A 221 1.41 39.75 27.06
CA ARG A 221 1.75 38.99 28.26
C ARG A 221 1.86 37.49 28.00
N ARG A 222 2.78 36.86 28.74
CA ARG A 222 2.80 35.42 29.06
C ARG A 222 1.51 35.03 29.80
N SER A 223 0.86 33.96 29.36
CA SER A 223 -0.07 33.13 30.14
C SER A 223 0.10 31.68 29.65
N GLN A 224 0.84 30.88 30.42
CA GLN A 224 0.32 29.82 31.30
C GLN A 224 -0.14 28.57 30.54
N SER A 225 0.71 27.54 30.67
CA SER A 225 0.50 26.14 30.33
C SER A 225 -0.67 25.55 31.12
N VAL A 226 -1.66 25.01 30.42
CA VAL A 226 -2.69 24.16 31.01
C VAL A 226 -2.33 22.71 30.71
N SER A 227 -1.91 22.00 31.76
CA SER A 227 -1.72 20.56 31.78
C SER A 227 -3.07 19.86 31.73
N TYR A 228 -3.30 19.02 30.71
CA TYR A 228 -4.37 18.03 30.74
C TYR A 228 -3.80 16.71 31.29
N GLN A 229 -4.08 16.44 32.56
CA GLN A 229 -4.14 15.07 33.06
C GLN A 229 -5.51 14.51 32.67
N ARG A 230 -5.56 13.37 31.97
CA ARG A 230 -6.77 12.56 31.91
C ARG A 230 -6.44 11.08 31.97
N ALA A 231 -7.20 10.42 32.83
CA ALA A 231 -7.09 9.07 33.34
C ALA A 231 -6.99 7.98 32.26
N SER A 232 -6.16 6.98 32.57
CA SER A 232 -6.16 5.65 31.96
C SER A 232 -7.48 4.93 32.23
N PRO A 233 -8.11 4.29 31.23
CA PRO A 233 -9.01 3.18 31.46
C PRO A 233 -8.19 1.89 31.51
N GLU A 234 -8.34 1.14 32.61
CA GLU A 234 -7.79 -0.20 32.80
C GLU A 234 -8.29 -1.14 31.69
N LEU A 235 -7.34 -1.79 31.01
CA LEU A 235 -7.60 -2.84 30.02
C LEU A 235 -7.73 -4.17 30.75
N GLU A 236 -8.95 -4.58 31.10
CA GLU A 236 -9.26 -5.97 31.43
C GLU A 236 -9.76 -6.68 30.17
N ASP A 237 -8.88 -7.40 29.47
CA ASP A 237 -9.19 -8.73 28.91
C ASP A 237 -7.91 -9.50 28.51
N GLU A 238 -7.17 -10.00 29.51
CA GLU A 238 -5.97 -10.85 29.33
C GLU A 238 -6.32 -12.33 29.04
N ARG A 239 -7.28 -12.61 28.14
CA ARG A 239 -7.67 -14.01 27.87
C ARG A 239 -7.71 -14.46 26.42
N ASP A 240 -6.93 -13.84 25.53
CA ASP A 240 -6.79 -14.37 24.15
C ASP A 240 -5.36 -14.39 23.56
N ILE A 241 -4.32 -14.33 24.40
CA ILE A 241 -2.90 -14.32 23.97
C ILE A 241 -2.21 -15.70 24.16
N ARG A 242 -2.89 -16.80 23.82
CA ARG A 242 -2.27 -18.15 23.84
C ARG A 242 -2.81 -19.10 22.76
N ILE A 243 -2.91 -18.67 21.52
CA ILE A 243 -3.01 -19.60 20.39
C ILE A 243 -2.04 -19.08 19.31
N TYR A 244 -1.43 -19.98 18.55
CA TYR A 244 -0.35 -19.73 17.57
C TYR A 244 1.08 -19.79 18.13
N GLY A 245 1.45 -20.99 18.60
CA GLY A 245 2.83 -21.44 18.64
C GLY A 245 3.38 -21.60 17.22
N TYR A 246 4.00 -20.55 16.69
CA TYR A 246 4.80 -20.65 15.47
C TYR A 246 6.17 -21.27 15.80
N GLN A 247 6.35 -22.55 15.47
CA GLN A 247 7.66 -23.20 15.53
C GLN A 247 8.45 -22.87 14.25
N ARG A 248 9.60 -22.22 14.42
CA ARG A 248 10.59 -22.00 13.36
C ARG A 248 10.94 -23.32 12.65
N PRO A 249 10.98 -23.39 11.31
CA PRO A 249 11.62 -24.51 10.64
C PRO A 249 13.14 -24.44 10.88
N ARG A 250 13.67 -25.41 11.62
CA ARG A 250 15.11 -25.68 11.66
C ARG A 250 15.51 -26.43 10.40
N GLY A 251 16.40 -25.85 9.59
CA GLY A 251 17.05 -26.62 8.52
C GLY A 251 17.70 -25.78 7.43
N ARG A 252 18.97 -25.39 7.63
CA ARG A 252 19.90 -25.17 6.52
C ARG A 252 20.33 -26.55 6.00
N SER A 253 20.10 -26.85 4.72
CA SER A 253 20.99 -27.71 3.96
C SER A 253 20.94 -27.41 2.46
N ARG A 254 22.11 -26.98 1.99
CA ARG A 254 22.75 -27.24 0.70
C ARG A 254 21.88 -27.34 -0.56
N VAL A 255 22.05 -26.31 -1.38
CA VAL A 255 22.11 -26.29 -2.85
C VAL A 255 22.31 -27.68 -3.49
N ASP A 256 21.38 -28.09 -4.36
CA ASP A 256 21.72 -28.89 -5.54
C ASP A 256 21.04 -28.26 -6.77
N SER A 257 21.89 -27.68 -7.61
CA SER A 257 21.54 -27.08 -8.88
C SER A 257 21.55 -28.15 -9.96
N ARG A 258 20.39 -28.72 -10.28
CA ARG A 258 20.20 -29.50 -11.51
C ARG A 258 18.70 -29.61 -11.77
N TYR A 259 18.16 -28.75 -12.64
CA TYR A 259 17.02 -29.02 -13.53
C TYR A 259 16.70 -27.74 -14.34
N TYR A 260 17.45 -27.55 -15.42
CA TYR A 260 16.98 -26.88 -16.64
C TYR A 260 17.67 -27.58 -17.81
N ARG A 261 16.92 -28.41 -18.53
CA ARG A 261 17.20 -28.83 -19.90
C ARG A 261 15.87 -28.93 -20.63
#